data_AF-F3FCL9-F1
#
_entry.id   AF-F3FCL9-F1
#
_cell.length_a   1.000
_cell.length_b   1.000
_cell.length_c   1.000
_cell.angle_alpha   90.00
_cell.angle_beta   90.00
_cell.angle_gamma   90.00
#
_symmetry.space_group_name_H-M   'P 1'
#
loop_
_entity.id
_entity.type
_entity.pdbx_description
1 polymer ?
#
loop_
_entity_poly.entity_id
_entity_poly.type
_entity_poly.pdbx_seq_one_letter_code
_entity_poly.pdbx_strand_id
1 'polypeptide(L)'
;MISALMAAGLGPANPASDDVRNLMLSPTAGLDPQMLLDARPLAAQILDALEHHPRFHELSPKFALSLDAGEALVMLEHPHDVWLSALKLDDEVLLAFGLAGCPAHDRPLAAVPVAEGKTLVVALLELFLDLARPEHTRMRHLLAEVST
;
A
#
# COMPACT_ATOMS: atom_id res chain seq x y z
N MET A 1 6.86 -19.25 23.51
CA MET A 1 6.09 -19.25 22.24
C MET A 1 6.38 -18.04 21.38
N ILE A 2 6.35 -16.80 21.90
CA ILE A 2 6.64 -15.57 21.13
C ILE A 2 8.03 -15.60 20.46
N SER A 3 9.08 -16.04 21.16
CA SER A 3 10.45 -16.09 20.61
C SER A 3 10.59 -17.01 19.39
N ALA A 4 9.76 -18.05 19.26
CA ALA A 4 9.81 -18.95 18.10
C ALA A 4 9.16 -18.33 16.86
N LEU A 5 8.12 -17.50 17.02
CA LEU A 5 7.54 -16.72 15.93
C LEU A 5 8.51 -15.61 15.48
N MET A 6 9.14 -14.91 16.42
CA MET A 6 10.14 -13.88 16.11
C MET A 6 11.31 -14.46 15.31
N ALA A 7 11.83 -15.63 15.72
CA ALA A 7 12.92 -16.31 15.01
C ALA A 7 12.52 -16.79 13.60
N ALA A 8 11.23 -17.00 13.36
CA ALA A 8 10.69 -17.34 12.04
C ALA A 8 10.34 -16.11 11.18
N GLY A 9 10.61 -14.89 11.66
CA GLY A 9 10.24 -13.64 10.97
C GLY A 9 8.74 -13.35 11.01
N LEU A 10 7.97 -14.06 11.85
CA LEU A 10 6.52 -13.94 12.01
C LEU A 10 6.12 -13.05 13.19
N GLY A 11 7.00 -12.13 13.58
CA GLY A 11 6.67 -11.10 14.53
C GLY A 11 7.46 -9.81 14.25
N PRO A 12 6.95 -8.67 14.72
CA PRO A 12 7.45 -7.37 14.33
C PRO A 12 8.82 -7.09 14.96
N ALA A 13 9.80 -6.59 14.20
CA ALA A 13 11.11 -6.25 14.76
C ALA A 13 11.00 -5.07 15.76
N ASN A 14 9.95 -4.25 15.63
CA ASN A 14 9.54 -3.23 16.58
C ASN A 14 8.05 -3.45 16.97
N PRO A 15 7.70 -3.64 18.25
CA PRO A 15 6.30 -3.86 18.68
C PRO A 15 5.31 -2.76 18.26
N ALA A 16 5.77 -1.52 18.06
CA ALA A 16 4.95 -0.42 17.56
C ALA A 16 4.75 -0.44 16.01
N SER A 17 5.51 -1.27 15.30
CA SER A 17 5.43 -1.43 13.83
C SER A 17 4.39 -2.46 13.40
N ASP A 18 3.88 -3.31 14.31
CA ASP A 18 2.94 -4.40 13.97
C ASP A 18 1.67 -3.87 13.31
N ASP A 19 1.18 -2.73 13.80
CA ASP A 19 -0.06 -2.09 13.35
C ASP A 19 0.04 -1.43 11.96
N VAL A 20 1.25 -1.15 11.48
CA VAL A 20 1.50 -0.32 10.29
C VAL A 20 1.77 -1.16 9.02
N ARG A 21 1.80 -2.49 9.14
CA ARG A 21 2.13 -3.44 8.06
C ARG A 21 0.91 -3.94 7.30
N ASN A 22 -0.12 -3.13 7.15
CA ASN A 22 -1.32 -3.53 6.42
C ASN A 22 -1.16 -3.30 4.90
N LEU A 23 -0.10 -3.87 4.31
CA LEU A 23 0.15 -3.90 2.88
C LEU A 23 -0.35 -5.24 2.31
N MET A 24 -1.37 -5.19 1.46
CA MET A 24 -1.91 -6.37 0.79
C MET A 24 -1.27 -6.56 -0.59
N LEU A 25 -0.91 -7.81 -0.89
CA LEU A 25 -0.34 -8.26 -2.16
C LEU A 25 -1.13 -9.46 -2.66
N SER A 26 -1.01 -9.79 -3.94
CA SER A 26 -1.48 -11.07 -4.45
C SER A 26 -0.77 -12.24 -3.76
N PRO A 27 -1.47 -13.34 -3.40
CA PRO A 27 -0.83 -14.55 -2.89
C PRO A 27 0.08 -15.24 -3.92
N THR A 28 -0.03 -14.87 -5.21
CA THR A 28 0.81 -15.38 -6.30
C THR A 28 1.90 -14.41 -6.74
N ALA A 29 2.18 -13.35 -5.96
CA ALA A 29 3.19 -12.36 -6.29
C ALA A 29 4.56 -12.99 -6.59
N GLY A 30 5.10 -12.67 -7.77
CA GLY A 30 6.38 -13.20 -8.26
C GLY A 30 6.35 -14.65 -8.76
N LEU A 31 5.18 -15.28 -8.81
CA LEU A 31 4.97 -16.64 -9.32
C LEU A 31 3.94 -16.69 -10.46
N ASP A 32 3.04 -15.72 -10.54
CA ASP A 32 1.98 -15.67 -11.55
C ASP A 32 2.54 -15.32 -12.94
N PRO A 33 2.32 -16.14 -13.98
CA PRO A 33 2.76 -15.82 -15.34
C PRO A 33 2.02 -14.61 -15.96
N GLN A 34 0.89 -14.18 -15.40
CA GLN A 34 0.12 -13.02 -15.86
C GLN A 34 0.60 -11.70 -15.25
N MET A 35 1.51 -11.74 -14.26
CA MET A 35 2.01 -10.53 -13.62
C MET A 35 2.70 -9.60 -14.64
N LEU A 36 2.41 -8.31 -14.55
CA LEU A 36 3.05 -7.28 -15.37
C LEU A 36 4.43 -6.91 -14.84
N LEU A 37 4.64 -7.08 -13.54
CA LEU A 37 5.94 -6.94 -12.87
C LEU A 37 6.03 -7.87 -11.65
N ASP A 38 7.25 -8.11 -11.17
CA ASP A 38 7.45 -8.68 -9.83
C ASP A 38 7.25 -7.57 -8.78
N ALA A 39 6.15 -7.63 -8.02
CA ALA A 39 5.84 -6.65 -6.98
C ALA A 39 6.66 -6.82 -5.68
N ARG A 40 7.30 -7.98 -5.45
CA ARG A 40 7.97 -8.28 -4.17
C ARG A 40 9.07 -7.26 -3.80
N PRO A 41 9.93 -6.80 -4.74
CA PRO A 41 10.95 -5.80 -4.40
C PRO A 41 10.35 -4.45 -4.00
N LEU A 42 9.26 -4.02 -4.64
CA LEU A 42 8.59 -2.77 -4.28
C LEU A 42 7.85 -2.90 -2.95
N ALA A 43 7.17 -4.04 -2.74
CA ALA A 43 6.51 -4.33 -1.48
C ALA A 43 7.48 -4.32 -0.30
N ALA A 44 8.65 -4.95 -0.45
CA ALA A 44 9.69 -4.94 0.57
C ALA A 44 10.17 -3.50 0.88
N GLN A 45 10.33 -2.66 -0.13
CA GLN A 45 10.71 -1.25 0.05
C GLN A 45 9.63 -0.42 0.77
N ILE A 46 8.35 -0.70 0.49
CA ILE A 46 7.24 -0.04 1.17
C ILE A 46 7.15 -0.49 2.62
N LEU A 47 7.26 -1.80 2.88
CA LEU A 47 7.27 -2.36 4.24
C LEU A 47 8.44 -1.83 5.07
N ASP A 48 9.62 -1.75 4.47
CA ASP A 48 10.80 -1.13 5.10
C ASP A 48 10.55 0.33 5.49
N ALA A 49 9.90 1.10 4.62
CA ALA A 49 9.52 2.48 4.93
C ALA A 49 8.47 2.55 6.06
N LEU A 50 7.43 1.70 6.03
CA LEU A 50 6.41 1.62 7.09
C LEU A 50 6.99 1.23 8.44
N GLU A 51 8.04 0.40 8.45
CA GLU A 51 8.71 -0.05 9.67
C GLU A 51 9.65 1.02 10.25
N HIS A 52 10.45 1.67 9.40
CA HIS A 52 11.55 2.53 9.84
C HIS A 52 11.27 4.02 9.81
N HIS A 53 10.19 4.48 9.18
CA HIS A 53 9.82 5.90 9.15
C HIS A 53 8.99 6.25 10.40
N PRO A 54 9.52 7.06 11.35
CA PRO A 54 8.90 7.24 12.66
C PRO A 54 7.49 7.82 12.60
N ARG A 55 7.20 8.69 11.61
CA ARG A 55 5.86 9.30 11.47
C ARG A 55 4.80 8.29 11.09
N PHE A 56 5.17 7.22 10.40
CA PHE A 56 4.19 6.21 9.97
C PHE A 56 3.64 5.38 11.13
N HIS A 57 4.27 5.40 12.31
CA HIS A 57 3.69 4.81 13.52
C HIS A 57 2.48 5.60 14.05
N GLU A 58 2.22 6.82 13.55
CA GLU A 58 1.02 7.59 13.85
C GLU A 58 -0.20 7.16 13.01
N LEU A 59 0.02 6.35 11.95
CA LEU A 59 -1.07 5.81 11.15
C LEU A 59 -1.95 4.88 11.98
N SER A 60 -3.25 4.88 11.69
CA SER A 60 -4.18 3.95 12.34
C SER A 60 -3.84 2.51 11.95
N PRO A 61 -4.00 1.51 12.85
CA PRO A 61 -3.90 0.09 12.51
C PRO A 61 -4.88 -0.36 11.40
N LYS A 62 -5.90 0.46 11.11
CA LYS A 62 -6.89 0.21 10.06
C LYS A 62 -6.50 0.82 8.71
N PHE A 63 -5.41 1.60 8.65
CA PHE A 63 -4.94 2.22 7.42
C PHE A 63 -4.30 1.14 6.54
N ALA A 64 -4.89 0.88 5.38
CA ALA A 64 -4.55 -0.25 4.53
C ALA A 64 -4.01 0.20 3.17
N LEU A 65 -2.95 -0.45 2.71
CA LEU A 65 -2.38 -0.27 1.39
C LEU A 65 -2.58 -1.55 0.56
N SER A 66 -2.74 -1.41 -0.76
CA SER A 66 -2.61 -2.55 -1.68
C SER A 66 -1.60 -2.28 -2.78
N LEU A 67 -0.90 -3.33 -3.18
CA LEU A 67 -0.07 -3.36 -4.37
C LEU A 67 -0.47 -4.58 -5.21
N ASP A 68 -1.07 -4.29 -6.35
CA ASP A 68 -1.48 -5.24 -7.36
C ASP A 68 -0.50 -5.17 -8.55
N ALA A 69 0.06 -6.32 -8.96
CA ALA A 69 1.00 -6.43 -10.07
C ALA A 69 0.35 -6.95 -11.36
N GLY A 70 -0.97 -7.12 -11.39
CA GLY A 70 -1.71 -7.70 -12.51
C GLY A 70 -1.83 -9.23 -12.44
N GLU A 71 -1.57 -9.83 -11.27
CA GLU A 71 -1.78 -11.26 -11.06
C GLU A 71 -3.28 -11.63 -11.17
N ALA A 72 -3.59 -12.88 -11.52
CA ALA A 72 -4.99 -13.28 -11.74
C ALA A 72 -5.79 -13.48 -10.45
N LEU A 73 -5.11 -13.68 -9.32
CA LEU A 73 -5.70 -13.98 -8.01
C LEU A 73 -5.78 -12.77 -7.07
N VAL A 74 -5.65 -11.56 -7.62
CA VAL A 74 -5.72 -10.34 -6.82
C VAL A 74 -7.14 -10.01 -6.37
N MET A 75 -7.29 -9.64 -5.09
CA MET A 75 -8.57 -9.23 -4.51
C MET A 75 -8.82 -7.73 -4.74
N LEU A 76 -9.40 -7.38 -5.89
CA LEU A 76 -9.58 -5.99 -6.34
C LEU A 76 -10.78 -5.26 -5.71
N GLU A 77 -11.68 -5.98 -5.03
CA GLU A 77 -12.93 -5.41 -4.50
C GLU A 77 -12.85 -4.95 -3.04
N HIS A 78 -11.67 -5.07 -2.41
CA HIS A 78 -11.47 -4.58 -1.05
C HIS A 78 -11.06 -3.09 -1.06
N PRO A 79 -11.71 -2.21 -0.28
CA PRO A 79 -11.36 -0.80 -0.23
C PRO A 79 -10.12 -0.56 0.64
N HIS A 80 -9.13 0.10 0.05
CA HIS A 80 -7.86 0.49 0.68
C HIS A 80 -7.79 2.02 0.84
N ASP A 81 -6.94 2.47 1.74
CA ASP A 81 -6.66 3.89 1.91
C ASP A 81 -5.79 4.42 0.77
N VAL A 82 -4.81 3.62 0.34
CA VAL A 82 -4.03 3.81 -0.88
C VAL A 82 -3.98 2.48 -1.62
N TRP A 83 -4.25 2.49 -2.92
CA TRP A 83 -4.07 1.31 -3.75
C TRP A 83 -3.17 1.63 -4.93
N LEU A 84 -2.28 0.70 -5.27
CA LEU A 84 -1.47 0.72 -6.49
C LEU A 84 -1.84 -0.51 -7.33
N SER A 85 -2.01 -0.32 -8.63
CA SER A 85 -2.27 -1.41 -9.57
C SER A 85 -1.40 -1.23 -10.81
N ALA A 86 -0.72 -2.31 -11.19
CA ALA A 86 0.06 -2.34 -12.41
C ALA A 86 -0.84 -2.20 -13.62
N LEU A 87 -0.48 -1.28 -14.50
CA LEU A 87 -1.15 -1.11 -15.77
C LEU A 87 -0.10 -1.13 -16.88
N LYS A 88 -0.44 -1.78 -17.99
CA LYS A 88 0.36 -1.69 -19.21
C LYS A 88 -0.25 -0.63 -20.11
N LEU A 89 0.49 0.44 -20.37
CA LEU A 89 0.15 1.48 -21.33
C LEU A 89 1.15 1.41 -22.46
N ASP A 90 0.66 1.10 -23.66
CA ASP A 90 1.50 0.75 -24.81
C ASP A 90 2.49 -0.39 -24.45
N ASP A 91 3.79 -0.13 -24.48
CA ASP A 91 4.84 -1.09 -24.10
C ASP A 91 5.48 -0.81 -22.73
N GLU A 92 4.94 0.15 -21.97
CA GLU A 92 5.45 0.50 -20.65
C GLU A 92 4.53 0.00 -19.53
N VAL A 93 5.14 -0.49 -18.46
CA VAL A 93 4.43 -0.85 -17.23
C VAL A 93 4.51 0.33 -16.27
N LEU A 94 3.35 0.82 -15.87
CA LEU A 94 3.18 1.90 -14.90
C LEU A 94 2.42 1.39 -13.67
N LEU A 95 2.47 2.16 -12.59
CA LEU A 95 1.65 1.96 -11.40
C LEU A 95 0.56 3.02 -11.40
N ALA A 96 -0.67 2.61 -11.71
CA ALA A 96 -1.86 3.39 -11.40
C ALA A 96 -2.01 3.45 -9.89
N PHE A 97 -2.56 4.54 -9.38
CA PHE A 97 -2.92 4.63 -7.97
C PHE A 97 -4.24 5.36 -7.75
N GLY A 98 -4.86 5.07 -6.62
CA GLY A 98 -6.01 5.80 -6.13
C GLY A 98 -6.05 5.84 -4.61
N LEU A 99 -6.98 6.63 -4.10
CA LEU A 99 -7.14 6.91 -2.67
C LEU A 99 -8.55 6.51 -2.23
N ALA A 100 -8.67 5.94 -1.02
CA ALA A 100 -9.94 5.64 -0.36
C ALA A 100 -10.96 4.84 -1.19
N GLY A 101 -10.51 3.76 -1.84
CA GLY A 101 -11.33 2.99 -2.77
C GLY A 101 -10.68 1.67 -3.14
N CYS A 102 -11.11 1.08 -4.25
CA CYS A 102 -10.59 -0.20 -4.73
C CYS A 102 -10.38 -0.19 -6.26
N PRO A 103 -9.34 -0.86 -6.77
CA PRO A 103 -9.03 -0.85 -8.20
C PRO A 103 -10.16 -1.42 -9.09
N ALA A 104 -11.04 -2.29 -8.56
CA ALA A 104 -12.14 -2.88 -9.34
C ALA A 104 -13.22 -1.86 -9.74
N HIS A 105 -13.47 -0.85 -8.91
CA HIS A 105 -14.63 0.03 -9.05
C HIS A 105 -14.25 1.51 -9.20
N ASP A 106 -13.07 1.90 -8.73
CA ASP A 106 -12.63 3.28 -8.71
C ASP A 106 -11.65 3.57 -9.84
N ARG A 107 -11.81 4.72 -10.49
CA ARG A 107 -10.85 5.18 -11.49
C ARG A 107 -9.54 5.58 -10.81
N PRO A 108 -8.37 5.24 -11.39
CA PRO A 108 -7.10 5.72 -10.87
C PRO A 108 -7.05 7.25 -10.97
N LEU A 109 -6.42 7.88 -9.97
CA LEU A 109 -6.17 9.33 -9.97
C LEU A 109 -5.10 9.70 -10.99
N ALA A 110 -4.04 8.91 -11.07
CA ALA A 110 -2.96 9.04 -12.02
C ALA A 110 -2.15 7.75 -12.08
N ALA A 111 -1.08 7.74 -12.89
CA ALA A 111 -0.12 6.66 -12.96
C ALA A 111 1.31 7.22 -12.88
N VAL A 112 2.22 6.44 -12.27
CA VAL A 112 3.64 6.77 -12.16
C VAL A 112 4.51 5.62 -12.70
N PRO A 113 5.76 5.87 -13.12
CA PRO A 113 6.70 4.80 -13.39
C PRO A 113 6.88 3.89 -12.17
N VAL A 114 7.10 2.60 -12.39
CA VAL A 114 7.31 1.62 -11.30
C VAL A 114 8.40 2.05 -10.33
N ALA A 115 9.48 2.67 -10.85
CA ALA A 115 10.60 3.17 -10.05
C ALA A 115 10.19 4.24 -9.01
N GLU A 116 9.11 4.97 -9.26
CA GLU A 116 8.59 6.01 -8.36
C GLU A 116 7.56 5.49 -7.36
N GLY A 117 7.19 4.20 -7.42
CA GLY A 117 6.13 3.63 -6.58
C GLY A 117 6.37 3.82 -5.08
N LYS A 118 7.61 3.62 -4.62
CA LYS A 118 7.98 3.86 -3.21
C LYS A 118 7.83 5.34 -2.86
N THR A 119 8.42 6.22 -3.68
CA THR A 119 8.40 7.68 -3.46
C THR A 119 6.98 8.20 -3.35
N LEU A 120 6.10 7.74 -4.26
CA LEU A 120 4.68 8.06 -4.26
C LEU A 120 4.00 7.66 -2.95
N VAL A 121 4.18 6.39 -2.51
CA VAL A 121 3.56 5.90 -1.27
C VAL A 121 4.01 6.72 -0.08
N VAL A 122 5.31 6.96 0.07
CA VAL A 122 5.85 7.76 1.17
C VAL A 122 5.24 9.16 1.18
N ALA A 123 5.24 9.83 0.02
CA ALA A 123 4.69 11.19 -0.10
C ALA A 123 3.19 11.25 0.23
N LEU A 124 2.40 10.26 -0.21
CA LEU A 124 0.96 10.20 0.10
C LEU A 124 0.69 9.98 1.59
N LEU A 125 1.47 9.13 2.26
CA LEU A 125 1.32 8.88 3.69
C LEU A 125 1.74 10.09 4.53
N GLU A 126 2.84 10.75 4.17
CA GLU A 126 3.26 12.00 4.82
C GLU A 126 2.21 13.09 4.65
N LEU A 127 1.72 13.28 3.42
CA LEU A 127 0.66 14.26 3.14
C LEU A 127 -0.64 13.95 3.89
N PHE A 128 -1.01 12.68 4.00
CA PHE A 128 -2.15 12.28 4.82
C PHE A 128 -1.94 12.70 6.28
N LEU A 129 -0.79 12.40 6.87
CA LEU A 129 -0.49 12.77 8.26
C LEU A 129 -0.38 14.29 8.47
N ASP A 130 0.07 15.05 7.46
CA ASP A 130 0.11 16.52 7.52
C ASP A 130 -1.28 17.16 7.53
N LEU A 131 -2.25 16.52 6.88
CA LEU A 131 -3.63 17.03 6.75
C LEU A 131 -4.61 16.39 7.73
N ALA A 132 -4.30 15.20 8.25
CA ALA A 132 -5.16 14.44 9.13
C ALA A 132 -5.29 15.11 10.51
N ARG A 133 -6.50 15.08 11.04
CA ARG A 133 -6.80 15.39 12.44
C ARG A 133 -7.01 14.08 13.21
N PRO A 134 -7.01 14.07 14.55
CA PRO A 134 -7.12 12.82 15.33
C PRO A 134 -8.34 11.94 14.98
N GLU A 135 -9.43 12.53 14.51
CA GLU A 135 -10.62 11.82 14.01
C GLU A 135 -10.42 11.13 12.64
N HIS A 136 -9.45 11.58 11.85
CA HIS A 136 -9.13 11.05 10.52
C HIS A 136 -8.25 9.81 10.62
N THR A 137 -8.87 8.68 10.97
CA THR A 137 -8.16 7.38 11.04
C THR A 137 -7.99 6.69 9.68
N ARG A 138 -8.66 7.17 8.63
CA ARG A 138 -8.71 6.57 7.28
C ARG A 138 -8.66 7.68 6.22
N MET A 139 -8.09 7.40 5.05
CA MET A 139 -8.01 8.35 3.93
C MET A 139 -9.39 8.87 3.51
N ARG A 140 -10.41 8.01 3.55
CA ARG A 140 -11.80 8.38 3.23
C ARG A 140 -12.36 9.49 4.12
N HIS A 141 -11.93 9.55 5.39
CA HIS A 141 -12.39 10.58 6.33
C HIS A 141 -11.84 11.94 5.92
N LEU A 142 -10.56 12.00 5.59
CA LEU A 142 -9.91 13.22 5.10
C LEU A 142 -10.53 13.70 3.78
N LEU A 143 -10.70 12.79 2.81
CA LEU A 143 -11.23 13.16 1.49
C LEU A 143 -12.68 13.64 1.52
N ALA A 144 -13.49 13.17 2.48
CA ALA A 144 -14.86 13.65 2.65
C ALA A 144 -14.94 15.15 2.97
N GLU A 145 -13.87 15.73 3.53
CA GLU A 145 -13.82 17.15 3.90
C GLU A 145 -13.15 18.01 2.83
N VAL A 146 -12.10 17.49 2.19
CA VAL A 146 -11.34 18.22 1.14
C VAL A 146 -12.11 18.28 -0.19
N SER A 147 -13.04 17.35 -0.43
CA SER A 147 -13.84 17.33 -1.68
C SER A 147 -15.05 18.28 -1.66
N THR A 148 -15.14 19.18 -0.67
CA THR A 148 -16.19 20.22 -0.55
C THR A 148 -15.66 21.56 -1.03
#